data_AF-A0A1F6RY34-F1
#
_entry.id   AF-A0A1F6RY34-F1
#
_cell.length_a   1.000
_cell.length_b   1.000
_cell.length_c   1.000
_cell.angle_alpha   90.00
_cell.angle_beta   90.00
_cell.angle_gamma   90.00
#
_symmetry.space_group_name_H-M   'P 1'
#
loop_
_entity.id
_entity.type
_entity.pdbx_description
1 polymer ?
#
loop_
_entity_poly.entity_id
_entity_poly.type
_entity_poly.pdbx_seq_one_letter_code
_entity_poly.pdbx_strand_id
1 'polypeptide(L)'
;MKGPSACMIKGIVTGLIDNEIVAEVLTADGLAYLDINVGGENLFPEIKIGDVVEADEMGHYITNGRIYACIGNNITVNGQHYNWE
;
A
#
# COMPACT_ATOMS: atom_id res chain seq x y z
N MET A 1 -10.55 -17.51 -18.05
CA MET A 1 -9.75 -17.31 -16.82
C MET A 1 -9.55 -15.81 -16.67
N LYS A 2 -10.12 -15.17 -15.65
CA LYS A 2 -9.78 -13.76 -15.33
C LYS A 2 -8.37 -13.79 -14.74
N GLY A 3 -7.42 -13.08 -15.36
CA GLY A 3 -6.07 -12.89 -14.82
C GLY A 3 -6.12 -12.26 -13.41
N PRO A 4 -4.98 -12.26 -12.67
CA PRO A 4 -4.91 -11.62 -11.37
C PRO A 4 -5.43 -10.18 -11.51
N SER A 5 -6.44 -9.85 -10.72
CA SER A 5 -7.04 -8.51 -10.74
C SER A 5 -5.96 -7.55 -10.25
N ALA A 6 -5.64 -6.55 -11.07
CA ALA A 6 -4.73 -5.48 -10.67
C ALA A 6 -5.20 -4.93 -9.31
N CYS A 7 -4.32 -5.00 -8.31
CA CYS A 7 -4.54 -4.38 -7.01
C CYS A 7 -4.22 -2.89 -7.18
N MET A 8 -5.20 -2.03 -6.86
CA MET A 8 -5.04 -0.58 -6.85
C MET A 8 -5.53 -0.10 -5.48
N ILE A 9 -4.64 0.50 -4.70
CA ILE A 9 -4.99 1.16 -3.44
C ILE A 9 -4.98 2.66 -3.70
N LYS A 10 -6.07 3.33 -3.31
CA LYS A 10 -6.12 4.78 -3.27
C LYS A 10 -6.83 5.23 -2.01
N GLY A 11 -6.14 5.99 -1.17
CA GLY A 11 -6.70 6.41 0.11
C GLY A 11 -5.76 7.25 0.96
N ILE A 12 -6.13 7.37 2.24
CA ILE A 12 -5.39 8.15 3.23
C ILE A 12 -4.76 7.21 4.24
N VAL A 13 -3.48 7.43 4.56
CA VAL A 13 -2.80 6.68 5.62
C VAL A 13 -3.39 7.09 6.98
N THR A 14 -3.92 6.11 7.69
CA THR A 14 -4.56 6.26 9.00
C THR A 14 -3.75 5.63 10.13
N GLY A 15 -2.78 4.78 9.79
CA GLY A 15 -1.91 4.11 10.75
C GLY A 15 -0.64 3.58 10.09
N LEU A 16 0.40 3.37 10.90
CA LEU A 16 1.63 2.66 10.54
C LEU A 16 1.78 1.51 11.53
N ILE A 17 1.89 0.28 11.03
CA ILE A 17 1.90 -0.95 11.82
C ILE A 17 3.13 -1.80 11.47
N ASP A 18 3.34 -2.87 12.25
CA ASP A 18 4.44 -3.82 12.05
C ASP A 18 5.83 -3.17 11.95
N ASN A 19 6.15 -2.28 12.90
CA ASN A 19 7.38 -1.47 12.91
C ASN A 19 7.52 -0.54 11.69
N GLU A 20 6.42 0.07 11.26
CA GLU A 20 6.42 1.06 10.16
C GLU A 20 6.79 0.43 8.82
N ILE A 21 6.41 -0.84 8.64
CA ILE A 21 6.57 -1.61 7.40
C ILE A 21 5.26 -1.69 6.62
N VAL A 22 4.12 -1.52 7.31
CA VAL A 22 2.80 -1.58 6.72
C VAL A 22 2.02 -0.31 7.05
N ALA A 23 1.40 0.31 6.06
CA ALA A 23 0.51 1.45 6.23
C ALA A 23 -0.96 1.00 6.20
N GLU A 24 -1.74 1.43 7.18
CA GLU A 24 -3.21 1.30 7.17
C GLU A 24 -3.80 2.41 6.33
N VAL A 25 -4.49 2.08 5.24
CA VAL A 25 -5.00 3.04 4.26
C VAL A 25 -6.52 2.98 4.24
N LEU A 26 -7.17 4.10 4.58
CA LEU A 26 -8.61 4.25 4.41
C LEU A 26 -8.93 4.59 2.95
N THR A 27 -9.56 3.64 2.25
CA THR A 27 -9.96 3.75 0.85
C THR A 27 -11.47 3.96 0.72
N ALA A 28 -11.95 4.19 -0.50
CA ALA A 28 -13.39 4.28 -0.79
C ALA A 28 -14.16 2.96 -0.50
N ASP A 29 -13.48 1.81 -0.60
CA ASP A 29 -14.06 0.49 -0.41
C ASP A 29 -13.88 -0.05 1.02
N GLY A 30 -13.19 0.70 1.88
CA GLY A 30 -12.92 0.35 3.28
C GLY A 30 -11.44 0.42 3.63
N LEU A 31 -11.08 -0.27 4.72
CA LEU A 31 -9.70 -0.32 5.20
C LEU A 31 -8.86 -1.27 4.34
N ALA A 32 -7.74 -0.78 3.83
CA ALA A 32 -6.71 -1.53 3.14
C ALA A 32 -5.38 -1.44 3.92
N TYR A 33 -4.46 -2.36 3.61
CA TYR A 33 -3.12 -2.40 4.21
C TYR A 33 -2.12 -2.40 3.07
N LEU A 34 -1.23 -1.42 3.03
CA LEU A 34 -0.20 -1.23 2.02
C LEU A 34 1.16 -1.65 2.61
N ASP A 35 1.87 -2.55 1.96
CA ASP A 35 3.27 -2.82 2.29
C ASP A 35 4.12 -1.66 1.77
N ILE A 36 4.83 -0.99 2.69
CA ILE A 36 5.69 0.16 2.40
C ILE A 36 7.18 -0.21 2.44
N ASN A 37 7.48 -1.50 2.56
CA ASN A 37 8.82 -2.07 2.42
C ASN A 37 8.93 -2.80 1.09
N VAL A 38 9.31 -2.06 0.05
CA VAL A 38 9.33 -2.55 -1.33
C VAL A 38 10.78 -2.69 -1.78
N GLY A 39 11.12 -3.85 -2.37
CA GLY A 39 12.47 -4.09 -2.89
C GLY A 39 13.60 -4.10 -1.86
N GLY A 40 13.28 -4.16 -0.56
CA GLY A 40 14.25 -4.07 0.54
C GLY A 40 14.54 -2.64 1.01
N GLU A 41 13.83 -1.64 0.47
CA GLU A 41 13.84 -0.26 0.94
C GLU A 41 12.58 0.01 1.76
N ASN A 42 12.74 0.64 2.92
CA ASN A 42 11.62 1.09 3.73
C ASN A 42 11.31 2.56 3.37
N LEU A 43 10.07 2.83 2.95
CA LEU A 43 9.56 4.19 2.71
C LEU A 43 9.27 4.97 3.99
N PHE A 44 9.61 4.42 5.14
CA PHE A 44 9.68 5.19 6.37
C PHE A 44 11.05 5.89 6.45
N PRO A 45 11.10 7.22 6.71
CA PRO A 45 10.02 8.08 7.24
C PRO A 45 9.23 8.91 6.21
N GLU A 46 9.29 8.60 4.91
CA GLU A 46 8.64 9.34 3.84
C GLU A 46 7.10 9.25 3.90
N ILE A 47 6.55 8.10 4.31
CA ILE A 47 5.11 7.92 4.52
C ILE A 47 4.72 8.20 5.97
N LYS A 48 3.65 9.00 6.16
CA LYS A 48 3.13 9.44 7.44
C LYS A 48 1.61 9.34 7.49
N ILE A 49 1.08 9.28 8.72
CA ILE A 49 -0.36 9.39 8.96
C ILE A 49 -0.87 10.72 8.41
N GLY A 50 -1.93 10.66 7.61
CA GLY A 50 -2.53 11.78 6.89
C GLY A 50 -2.11 11.89 5.43
N ASP A 51 -1.08 11.16 4.99
CA ASP A 51 -0.64 11.19 3.60
C ASP A 51 -1.67 10.54 2.67
N VAL A 52 -1.82 11.12 1.49
CA VAL A 52 -2.61 10.53 0.41
C VAL A 52 -1.71 9.60 -0.38
N VAL A 53 -2.11 8.34 -0.48
CA VAL A 53 -1.36 7.30 -1.18
C VAL A 53 -2.15 6.70 -2.32
N GLU A 54 -1.45 6.43 -3.42
CA GLU A 54 -1.94 5.68 -4.57
C GLU A 54 -0.89 4.64 -4.95
N ALA A 55 -1.26 3.36 -4.96
CA ALA A 55 -0.34 2.26 -5.23
C ALA A 55 -0.93 1.27 -6.24
N ASP A 56 -0.10 0.86 -7.20
CA ASP A 56 -0.46 -0.06 -8.29
C ASP A 56 0.46 -1.31 -8.30
N GLU A 57 -0.10 -2.48 -8.69
CA GLU A 57 0.56 -3.79 -8.90
C GLU A 57 0.98 -4.60 -7.63
N MET A 58 1.51 -5.83 -7.72
CA MET A 58 0.82 -7.10 -8.01
C MET A 58 0.45 -7.84 -6.70
N GLY A 59 -0.80 -8.28 -6.59
CA GLY A 59 -1.22 -9.27 -5.61
C GLY A 59 -1.97 -8.72 -4.39
N HIS A 60 -2.89 -9.56 -3.90
CA HIS A 60 -3.47 -9.47 -2.57
C HIS A 60 -3.27 -10.83 -1.91
N TYR A 61 -3.03 -10.88 -0.62
CA TYR A 61 -3.23 -12.11 0.14
C TYR A 61 -4.21 -11.84 1.27
N ILE A 62 -5.13 -12.78 1.47
CA ILE A 62 -6.13 -12.69 2.53
C ILE A 62 -5.60 -13.55 3.67
N THR A 63 -5.37 -12.97 4.84
CA THR A 63 -5.13 -13.72 6.07
C THR A 63 -6.06 -13.23 7.17
N ASN A 64 -6.63 -14.17 7.94
CA ASN A 64 -7.58 -13.90 9.03
C ASN A 64 -8.79 -13.00 8.65
N GLY A 65 -9.30 -13.13 7.43
CA GLY A 65 -10.45 -12.34 6.94
C GLY A 65 -10.14 -10.87 6.66
N ARG A 66 -8.86 -10.49 6.63
CA ARG A 66 -8.38 -9.15 6.27
C ARG A 66 -7.67 -9.21 4.93
N ILE A 67 -7.88 -8.18 4.11
CA ILE A 67 -7.23 -8.03 2.82
C ILE A 67 -5.90 -7.32 3.05
N TYR A 68 -4.78 -8.01 2.84
CA TYR A 68 -3.45 -7.41 2.77
C TYR A 68 -3.20 -7.11 1.29
N ALA A 69 -2.93 -5.84 0.94
CA ALA A 69 -3.02 -5.39 -0.44
C ALA A 69 -1.77 -4.63 -0.92
N CYS A 70 -1.33 -5.01 -2.13
CA CYS A 70 -0.34 -4.36 -2.98
C CYS A 70 1.09 -4.27 -2.41
N ILE A 71 1.98 -5.12 -2.94
CA ILE A 71 3.42 -4.81 -3.01
C ILE A 71 3.54 -3.79 -4.14
N GLY A 72 3.42 -2.52 -3.79
CA GLY A 72 3.41 -1.45 -4.77
C GLY A 72 4.81 -1.25 -5.33
N ASN A 73 5.13 -1.86 -6.47
CA ASN A 73 6.30 -1.45 -7.27
C ASN A 73 6.17 0.01 -7.72
N ASN A 74 4.95 0.55 -7.71
CA ASN A 74 4.63 1.95 -7.94
C ASN A 74 3.80 2.49 -6.78
N ILE A 75 4.37 3.38 -5.99
CA ILE A 75 3.68 4.07 -4.90
C ILE A 75 3.79 5.57 -5.14
N THR A 76 2.67 6.28 -5.03
CA THR A 76 2.59 7.74 -5.09
C THR A 76 2.17 8.24 -3.72
N VAL A 77 2.98 9.10 -3.09
CA VAL A 77 2.71 9.70 -1.77
C VAL A 77 2.64 11.21 -1.93
N ASN A 78 1.49 11.82 -1.64
CA ASN A 78 1.28 13.28 -1.79
C ASN A 78 1.68 13.83 -3.19
N GLY A 79 1.56 13.01 -4.23
CA GLY A 79 1.97 13.35 -5.60
C GLY A 79 3.44 13.08 -5.95
N GLN A 80 4.26 12.64 -5.00
CA GLN A 80 5.62 12.15 -5.26
C GLN A 80 5.58 10.67 -5.62
N HIS A 81 6.16 10.32 -6.76
CA HIS A 81 6.19 8.95 -7.27
C HIS A 81 7.46 8.21 -6.83
N TYR A 82 7.27 6.97 -6.39
CA TYR A 82 8.29 6.00 -6.02
C TYR A 82 8.06 4.75 -6.87
N ASN A 83 9.09 4.34 -7.61
CA ASN A 83 9.04 3.18 -8.49
C ASN A 83 10.30 2.34 -8.27
N TRP A 84 10.13 1.01 -8.23
CA TRP A 84 11.21 0.04 -8.19
C TRP A 84 11.06 -0.97 -9.35
N GLU A 85 12.20 -1.28 -9.99
CA GLU A 85 12.31 -2.30 -11.06
C GLU A 85 12.44 -3.73 -10.51
#